data_AF-U9TV23-F1
#
_entry.id   AF-U9TV23-F1
#
_cell.length_a   1.000
_cell.length_b   1.000
_cell.length_c   1.000
_cell.angle_alpha   90.00
_cell.angle_beta   90.00
_cell.angle_gamma   90.00
#
_symmetry.space_group_name_H-M   'P 1'
#
loop_
_entity.id
_entity.type
_entity.pdbx_description
1 polymer ?
#
loop_
_entity_poly.entity_id
_entity_poly.type
_entity_poly.pdbx_seq_one_letter_code
_entity_poly.pdbx_strand_id
1 'polypeptide(L)'
;MQAFLTTLKYNKFYVYKTPTNQYQRFCNAFGYHRMVNTRNPVYPKLSLCTECTNAWKEIRHKPEDIESKIREYLATPIPIQGFMRINQSRPSTSQNPKSAQTNQVLQRLIEEIIVADSASPPNTAAQRKPWKLLIQPI
;
A
#
# COMPACT_ATOMS: atom_id res chain seq x y z
N MET A 1 -29.37 -26.38 -13.54
CA MET A 1 -28.18 -25.94 -12.77
C MET A 1 -27.89 -24.49 -13.14
N GLN A 2 -28.01 -23.55 -12.21
CA GLN A 2 -27.69 -22.14 -12.43
C GLN A 2 -26.26 -21.90 -11.90
N ALA A 3 -25.33 -21.50 -12.77
CA ALA A 3 -23.98 -21.17 -12.35
C ALA A 3 -23.95 -19.74 -11.82
N PHE A 4 -23.59 -19.56 -10.55
CA PHE A 4 -23.32 -18.24 -9.98
C PHE A 4 -21.91 -17.81 -10.38
N LEU A 5 -21.81 -16.76 -11.20
CA LEU A 5 -20.53 -16.14 -11.55
C LEU A 5 -19.97 -15.42 -10.32
N THR A 6 -18.86 -15.92 -9.78
CA THR A 6 -18.14 -15.23 -8.71
C THR A 6 -17.02 -14.39 -9.31
N THR A 7 -17.26 -13.09 -9.51
CA THR A 7 -16.19 -12.17 -9.90
C THR A 7 -15.24 -11.93 -8.73
N LEU A 8 -13.95 -12.24 -8.92
CA LEU A 8 -12.90 -11.85 -7.99
C LEU A 8 -12.89 -10.31 -7.86
N LYS A 9 -12.94 -9.81 -6.63
CA LYS A 9 -12.95 -8.37 -6.35
C LYS A 9 -11.52 -7.85 -6.20
N TYR A 10 -11.07 -7.07 -7.17
CA TYR A 10 -9.76 -6.43 -7.15
C TYR A 10 -9.86 -5.00 -6.61
N ASN A 11 -9.10 -4.67 -5.56
CA ASN A 11 -9.15 -3.36 -4.92
C ASN A 11 -8.20 -2.36 -5.61
N LYS A 12 -8.75 -1.25 -6.12
CA LYS A 12 -7.96 -0.16 -6.74
C LYS A 12 -7.17 0.68 -5.72
N PHE A 13 -7.47 0.59 -4.42
CA PHE A 13 -6.80 1.26 -3.30
C PHE A 13 -6.15 0.24 -2.35
N TYR A 14 -5.42 -0.70 -2.94
CA TYR A 14 -4.89 -1.86 -2.21
C TYR A 14 -3.65 -1.53 -1.35
N VAL A 15 -2.69 -0.81 -1.94
CA VAL A 15 -1.42 -0.46 -1.28
C VAL A 15 -1.65 0.74 -0.36
N TYR A 16 -2.10 1.87 -0.93
CA TYR A 16 -2.40 3.11 -0.21
C TYR A 16 -3.91 3.32 -0.18
N LYS A 17 -4.50 3.46 1.01
CA LYS A 17 -5.95 3.65 1.15
C LYS A 17 -6.41 5.02 0.68
N THR A 18 -5.59 6.04 0.93
CA THR A 18 -5.84 7.44 0.59
C THR A 18 -4.64 7.97 -0.18
N PRO A 19 -4.52 7.66 -1.49
CA PRO A 19 -3.37 8.08 -2.28
C PRO A 19 -3.40 9.60 -2.48
N THR A 20 -2.38 10.31 -2.00
CA THR A 20 -2.29 11.78 -2.04
C THR A 20 -1.36 12.30 -3.14
N ASN A 21 -0.34 11.54 -3.51
CA ASN A 21 0.64 11.92 -4.54
C ASN A 21 0.60 11.00 -5.76
N GLN A 22 1.22 11.43 -6.86
CA GLN A 22 1.25 10.68 -8.12
C GLN A 22 1.88 9.29 -7.97
N TYR A 23 2.95 9.17 -7.17
CA TYR A 23 3.59 7.89 -6.89
C TYR A 23 2.64 6.90 -6.22
N GLN A 24 1.87 7.33 -5.21
CA GLN A 24 0.90 6.49 -4.52
C GLN A 24 -0.25 6.08 -5.45
N ARG A 25 -0.75 7.00 -6.29
CA ARG A 25 -1.75 6.70 -7.32
C ARG A 25 -1.21 5.68 -8.33
N PHE A 26 0.03 5.85 -8.76
CA PHE A 26 0.74 4.93 -9.64
C PHE A 26 0.89 3.54 -9.01
N CYS A 27 1.39 3.42 -7.78
CA CYS A 27 1.56 2.11 -7.13
C CYS A 27 0.22 1.38 -6.91
N ASN A 28 -0.84 2.11 -6.60
CA ASN A 28 -2.18 1.52 -6.52
C ASN A 28 -2.66 0.99 -7.88
N ALA A 29 -2.49 1.77 -8.95
CA ALA A 29 -2.84 1.36 -10.30
C ALA A 29 -2.01 0.15 -10.77
N PHE A 30 -0.70 0.19 -10.57
CA PHE A 30 0.23 -0.91 -10.85
C PHE A 30 -0.15 -2.17 -10.07
N GLY A 31 -0.45 -2.02 -8.77
CA GLY A 31 -0.90 -3.13 -7.92
C GLY A 31 -2.20 -3.76 -8.42
N TYR A 32 -3.19 -2.95 -8.80
CA TYR A 32 -4.43 -3.43 -9.40
C TYR A 32 -4.15 -4.24 -10.68
N HIS A 33 -3.37 -3.69 -11.61
CA HIS A 33 -2.97 -4.37 -12.85
C HIS A 33 -2.29 -5.72 -12.57
N ARG A 34 -1.34 -5.75 -11.63
CA ARG A 34 -0.65 -6.99 -11.23
C ARG A 34 -1.60 -8.01 -10.62
N MET A 35 -2.46 -7.62 -9.70
CA MET A 35 -3.42 -8.52 -9.07
C MET A 35 -4.37 -9.13 -10.09
N VAL A 36 -4.89 -8.32 -11.02
CA VAL A 36 -5.78 -8.78 -12.10
C VAL A 36 -5.08 -9.79 -13.01
N ASN A 37 -3.86 -9.48 -13.47
CA ASN A 37 -3.10 -10.34 -14.37
C ASN A 37 -2.67 -11.66 -13.73
N THR A 38 -2.32 -11.63 -12.44
CA THR A 38 -1.91 -12.82 -11.68
C THR A 38 -3.10 -13.60 -11.12
N ARG A 39 -4.32 -13.08 -11.29
CA ARG A 39 -5.56 -13.58 -10.68
C ARG A 39 -5.46 -13.77 -9.17
N ASN A 40 -4.69 -12.90 -8.51
CA ASN A 40 -4.46 -12.94 -7.07
C ASN A 40 -4.89 -11.61 -6.43
N PRO A 41 -6.11 -11.51 -5.88
CA PRO A 41 -6.59 -10.28 -5.23
C PRO A 41 -5.92 -9.99 -3.87
N VAL A 42 -5.13 -10.93 -3.34
CA VAL A 42 -4.39 -10.80 -2.07
C VAL A 42 -2.89 -10.91 -2.34
N TYR A 43 -2.42 -10.22 -3.38
CA TYR A 43 -1.00 -10.24 -3.76
C TYR A 43 -0.12 -9.60 -2.65
N PRO A 44 1.04 -10.18 -2.29
CA PRO A 44 1.89 -9.66 -1.22
C PRO A 44 2.28 -8.20 -1.44
N LYS A 45 1.92 -7.33 -0.48
CA LYS A 45 2.19 -5.88 -0.57
C LYS A 45 3.67 -5.55 -0.69
N LEU A 46 4.55 -6.29 0.01
CA LEU A 46 5.99 -6.06 -0.04
C LEU A 46 6.53 -6.21 -1.47
N SER A 47 6.14 -7.30 -2.14
CA SER A 47 6.50 -7.54 -3.55
C SER A 47 5.97 -6.45 -4.47
N LEU A 48 4.70 -6.02 -4.29
CA LEU A 48 4.14 -4.90 -5.05
C LEU A 48 4.92 -3.60 -4.87
N CYS A 49 5.35 -3.28 -3.64
CA CYS A 49 6.12 -2.09 -3.37
C CYS A 49 7.48 -2.12 -4.06
N THR A 50 8.19 -3.25 -4.01
CA THR A 50 9.48 -3.42 -4.70
C THR A 50 9.33 -3.31 -6.21
N GLU A 51 8.36 -4.03 -6.79
CA GLU A 51 8.09 -3.99 -8.22
C GLU A 51 7.63 -2.59 -8.68
N CYS A 52 6.74 -1.94 -7.91
CA CYS A 52 6.29 -0.58 -8.20
C CYS A 52 7.47 0.40 -8.20
N THR A 53 8.37 0.30 -7.22
CA THR A 53 9.53 1.19 -7.11
C THR A 53 10.42 1.09 -8.34
N ASN A 54 10.61 -0.12 -8.87
CA ASN A 54 11.38 -0.33 -10.09
C ASN A 54 10.64 0.23 -11.32
N ALA A 55 9.35 -0.05 -11.47
CA ALA A 55 8.56 0.49 -12.58
C ALA A 55 8.48 2.04 -12.55
N TRP A 56 8.43 2.63 -11.35
CA TRP A 56 8.40 4.07 -11.17
C TRP A 56 9.68 4.76 -11.63
N LYS A 57 10.85 4.15 -11.36
CA LYS A 57 12.16 4.71 -11.78
C LYS A 57 12.24 4.96 -13.28
N GLU A 58 11.64 4.08 -14.08
CA GLU A 58 11.66 4.17 -15.55
C GLU A 58 10.84 5.33 -16.09
N ILE A 59 9.74 5.71 -15.42
CA ILE A 59 8.76 6.65 -15.97
C ILE A 59 8.71 8.00 -15.25
N ARG A 60 9.26 8.12 -14.04
CA ARG A 60 9.14 9.32 -13.17
C ARG A 60 9.69 10.61 -13.78
N HIS A 61 10.47 10.50 -14.85
CA HIS A 61 11.09 11.64 -15.52
C HIS A 61 10.13 12.39 -16.47
N LYS A 62 8.94 11.84 -16.73
CA LYS A 62 7.94 12.40 -17.64
C LYS A 62 6.55 12.37 -16.98
N PRO A 63 6.10 13.47 -16.34
CA PRO A 63 4.87 13.45 -15.56
C PRO A 63 3.61 13.23 -16.42
N GLU A 64 3.62 13.58 -17.70
CA GLU A 64 2.50 13.37 -18.61
C GLU A 64 2.28 11.87 -18.90
N ASP A 65 3.39 11.11 -19.00
CA ASP A 65 3.38 9.67 -19.22
C ASP A 65 2.84 8.93 -17.99
N ILE A 66 3.08 9.45 -16.78
CA ILE A 66 2.64 8.83 -15.52
C ILE A 66 1.12 8.74 -15.45
N GLU A 67 0.41 9.84 -15.73
CA GLU A 67 -1.05 9.84 -15.70
C GLU A 67 -1.65 8.93 -16.79
N SER A 68 -1.03 8.90 -17.96
CA SER A 68 -1.40 7.98 -19.04
C SER A 68 -1.23 6.53 -18.62
N LYS A 69 -0.12 6.21 -17.95
CA LYS A 69 0.16 4.86 -17.45
C LYS A 69 -0.78 4.44 -16.32
N ILE A 70 -1.13 5.36 -15.43
CA ILE A 70 -2.15 5.12 -14.39
C ILE A 70 -3.47 4.72 -15.02
N ARG A 71 -3.92 5.45 -16.05
CA ARG A 71 -5.17 5.13 -16.77
C ARG A 71 -5.10 3.76 -17.44
N GLU A 72 -3.99 3.47 -18.12
CA GLU A 72 -3.74 2.17 -18.76
C GLU A 72 -3.86 1.01 -17.76
N TYR A 73 -3.20 1.11 -16.61
CA TYR A 73 -3.25 0.07 -15.57
C TYR A 73 -4.65 -0.08 -14.96
N LEU A 74 -5.37 1.01 -14.71
CA LEU A 74 -6.73 0.94 -14.16
C LEU A 74 -7.75 0.41 -15.17
N ALA A 75 -7.44 0.46 -16.46
CA ALA A 75 -8.24 -0.11 -17.54
C ALA A 75 -8.01 -1.62 -17.73
N THR A 76 -7.14 -2.25 -16.93
CA THR A 76 -6.91 -3.71 -17.02
C THR A 76 -8.23 -4.47 -16.85
N PRO A 77 -8.64 -5.27 -17.86
CA PRO A 77 -9.94 -5.93 -17.85
C PRO A 77 -9.98 -7.03 -16.78
N ILE A 78 -11.06 -7.05 -15.99
CA ILE A 78 -11.27 -8.09 -14.98
C ILE A 78 -11.72 -9.38 -15.69
N PRO A 79 -11.01 -10.50 -15.52
CA PRO A 79 -11.45 -11.77 -16.11
C PRO A 79 -12.74 -12.23 -15.44
N ILE A 80 -13.79 -12.45 -16.24
CA ILE A 80 -15.06 -13.02 -15.75
C ILE A 80 -14.84 -14.51 -15.51
N GLN A 81 -14.93 -14.90 -14.23
CA GLN A 81 -14.79 -16.28 -13.80
C GLN A 81 -16.09 -17.04 -14.05
N GLY A 82 -16.36 -17.34 -15.33
CA GLY A 82 -17.53 -18.10 -15.76
C GLY A 82 -17.22 -19.38 -16.54
N PHE A 83 -16.05 -19.47 -17.20
CA PHE A 83 -15.79 -20.55 -18.16
C PHE A 83 -14.32 -21.00 -18.25
N MET A 84 -13.47 -20.68 -17.27
CA MET A 84 -12.07 -21.10 -17.34
C MET A 84 -11.88 -22.55 -16.89
N ARG A 85 -11.85 -23.43 -17.90
CA ARG A 85 -11.28 -24.78 -17.88
C ARG A 85 -9.89 -24.72 -17.24
N ILE A 86 -9.74 -25.40 -16.12
CA ILE A 86 -8.49 -25.49 -15.37
C ILE A 86 -7.58 -26.41 -16.18
N ASN A 87 -6.79 -25.86 -17.12
CA ASN A 87 -5.66 -26.60 -17.65
C ASN A 87 -4.60 -26.61 -16.53
N GLN A 88 -4.70 -27.58 -15.63
CA GLN A 88 -3.67 -27.88 -14.65
C GLN A 88 -2.42 -28.34 -15.41
N SER A 89 -1.57 -27.40 -15.82
CA SER A 89 -0.20 -27.73 -16.18
C SER A 89 0.50 -28.18 -14.89
N ARG A 90 0.66 -29.50 -14.80
CA ARG A 90 1.41 -30.29 -13.83
C ARG A 90 2.59 -29.52 -13.19
N PRO A 91 2.71 -29.46 -11.85
CA PRO A 91 3.87 -28.83 -11.21
C PRO A 91 5.11 -29.69 -11.47
N SER A 92 6.10 -29.13 -12.14
CA SER A 92 7.44 -29.74 -12.20
C SER A 92 8.16 -29.43 -10.89
N THR A 93 8.44 -30.50 -10.14
CA THR A 93 9.28 -30.50 -8.96
C THR A 93 10.69 -30.02 -9.33
N SER A 94 11.23 -29.02 -8.62
CA SER A 94 12.68 -28.81 -8.53
C SER A 94 13.02 -28.17 -7.19
N GLN A 95 14.09 -28.67 -6.59
CA GLN A 95 14.38 -28.66 -5.15
C GLN A 95 15.20 -27.43 -4.70
N ASN A 96 14.68 -26.69 -3.71
CA ASN A 96 15.31 -26.17 -2.47
C ASN A 96 16.64 -25.29 -2.52
N PRO A 97 17.22 -24.80 -1.40
CA PRO A 97 17.12 -23.38 -0.95
C PRO A 97 18.47 -22.68 -0.70
N LYS A 98 18.52 -21.33 -0.68
CA LYS A 98 19.31 -20.52 0.28
C LYS A 98 19.19 -19.02 0.04
N SER A 99 18.80 -18.26 1.07
CA SER A 99 19.36 -16.93 1.37
C SER A 99 18.59 -16.31 2.55
N ALA A 100 18.97 -16.69 3.77
CA ALA A 100 18.57 -16.02 4.99
C ALA A 100 19.83 -15.41 5.63
N GLN A 101 20.20 -14.18 5.27
CA GLN A 101 21.19 -13.43 6.07
C GLN A 101 21.15 -11.89 5.98
N THR A 102 20.16 -11.27 5.34
CA THR A 102 20.16 -9.79 5.18
C THR A 102 18.98 -9.10 5.89
N ASN A 103 18.03 -9.86 6.44
CA ASN A 103 16.80 -9.30 7.04
C ASN A 103 16.96 -8.73 8.46
N GLN A 104 18.07 -8.93 9.15
CA GLN A 104 18.23 -8.43 10.54
C GLN A 104 18.73 -6.99 10.62
N VAL A 105 19.44 -6.48 9.60
CA VAL A 105 20.02 -5.12 9.66
C VAL A 105 18.97 -4.06 9.31
N LEU A 106 17.99 -4.39 8.45
CA LEU A 106 16.99 -3.41 8.00
C LEU A 106 15.80 -3.26 8.96
N GLN A 107 15.47 -4.29 9.74
CA GLN A 107 14.38 -4.22 10.73
C GLN A 107 14.70 -3.20 11.84
N ARG A 108 15.97 -3.06 12.21
CA ARG A 108 16.40 -2.10 13.24
C ARG A 108 16.28 -0.64 12.79
N LEU A 109 16.46 -0.37 11.48
CA LEU A 109 16.37 0.97 10.92
C LEU A 109 14.92 1.49 10.86
N ILE A 110 13.94 0.58 10.74
CA ILE A 110 12.53 0.94 10.62
C ILE A 110 11.92 1.31 11.99
N GLU A 111 12.39 0.70 13.08
CA GLU A 111 11.91 1.03 14.43
C GLU A 111 12.47 2.36 14.96
N GLU A 112 13.67 2.77 14.52
CA GLU A 112 14.28 4.03 14.99
C GLU A 112 13.63 5.28 14.37
N ILE A 113 13.15 5.18 13.13
CA ILE A 113 12.50 6.30 12.43
C ILE A 113 11.10 6.60 12.97
N ILE A 114 10.43 5.62 13.59
CA ILE A 114 9.04 5.77 14.07
C ILE A 114 8.98 6.41 15.47
N VAL A 115 10.07 6.38 16.25
CA VAL A 115 10.06 6.87 17.65
C VAL A 115 10.48 8.34 17.80
N ALA A 116 11.05 8.96 16.77
CA ALA A 116 11.63 10.31 16.88
C ALA A 116 10.65 11.49 16.68
N ASP A 117 9.37 11.27 16.35
CA ASP A 117 8.42 12.36 16.05
C ASP A 117 7.22 12.44 17.00
N SER A 118 7.39 11.96 18.25
CA SER A 118 6.36 12.06 19.31
C SER A 118 6.81 12.92 20.50
N ALA A 119 7.53 14.02 20.24
CA ALA A 119 7.75 15.06 21.23
C ALA A 119 6.81 16.24 20.94
N SER A 120 5.58 16.15 21.45
CA SER A 120 4.71 17.32 21.59
C SER A 120 5.41 18.34 22.50
N PRO A 121 5.40 19.66 22.20
CA PRO A 121 5.98 20.66 23.08
C PRO A 121 5.26 20.68 24.44
N PRO A 122 5.97 20.95 25.55
CA PRO A 122 5.35 20.99 26.87
C PRO A 122 4.45 22.23 26.95
N ASN A 123 3.16 21.96 27.09
CA ASN A 123 2.16 22.92 27.53
C ASN A 123 2.37 23.23 29.01
N THR A 124 2.91 24.41 29.32
CA THR A 124 2.99 24.92 30.69
C THR A 124 1.59 25.20 31.25
N ALA A 125 1.37 24.65 32.44
CA ALA A 125 0.14 24.59 33.21
C ALA A 125 -0.53 25.93 33.55
N ALA A 126 -1.85 25.91 33.72
CA ALA A 126 -2.49 26.37 34.96
C ALA A 126 -3.94 25.86 35.06
N GLN A 127 -4.16 25.09 36.12
CA GLN A 127 -5.43 24.52 36.57
C GLN A 127 -6.40 25.58 37.11
N ARG A 128 -7.69 25.30 36.91
CA ARG A 128 -8.89 25.92 37.48
C ARG A 128 -8.88 25.90 39.02
N LYS A 129 -9.25 26.99 39.74
CA LYS A 129 -10.55 27.26 40.49
C LYS A 129 -10.23 27.84 41.92
N PRO A 130 -11.18 28.36 42.75
CA PRO A 130 -11.97 29.60 42.60
C PRO A 130 -12.19 30.42 43.93
N TRP A 131 -12.88 31.59 43.88
CA TRP A 131 -13.49 32.48 44.93
C TRP A 131 -12.64 32.98 46.13
N LYS A 132 -12.53 34.31 46.33
CA LYS A 132 -13.30 35.12 47.32
C LYS A 132 -12.75 36.57 47.44
N LEU A 133 -13.68 37.46 47.78
CA LEU A 133 -13.55 38.88 48.15
C LEU A 133 -12.27 39.27 48.90
N LEU A 134 -11.74 40.47 48.62
CA LEU A 134 -11.81 41.60 49.58
C LEU A 134 -11.39 42.94 48.94
N ILE A 135 -12.05 43.98 49.46
CA ILE A 135 -12.11 45.39 49.10
C ILE A 135 -10.99 46.18 49.84
N GLN A 136 -10.38 47.19 49.17
CA GLN A 136 -9.72 48.43 49.68
C GLN A 136 -8.35 48.37 50.42
N PRO A 137 -7.67 49.53 50.70
CA PRO A 137 -7.30 50.69 49.86
C PRO A 137 -5.82 51.16 50.11
N ILE A 138 -5.37 52.22 49.42
CA ILE A 138 -4.72 53.47 49.94
C ILE A 138 -4.53 54.43 48.75
#